data_AF-A0A661S2P4-F1
#
_entry.id   AF-A0A661S2P4-F1
#
_cell.length_a   1.000
_cell.length_b   1.000
_cell.length_c   1.000
_cell.angle_alpha   90.00
_cell.angle_beta   90.00
_cell.angle_gamma   90.00
#
_symmetry.space_group_name_H-M   'P 1'
#
loop_
_entity.id
_entity.type
_entity.pdbx_description
1 polymer ?
#
loop_
_entity_poly.entity_id
_entity_poly.type
_entity_poly.pdbx_seq_one_letter_code
_entity_poly.pdbx_strand_id
1 'polypeptide(L)'
;CGHAVAYALAKAVNGPVTGTSANLAGHGGCSQIPELDSQVRDAPDLILDAGPLKGGIGSTVIDVTGEIPKILREGIVPEKDIFAVFKKYSINFVDKRFKFKYRD
;
A
#
# COMPACT_ATOMS: atom_id res chain seq x y z
N CYS A 1 -5.29 5.21 7.57
CA CYS A 1 -4.11 4.34 7.71
C CYS A 1 -2.86 5.20 7.50
N GLY A 2 -1.80 4.96 8.25
CA GLY A 2 -0.55 5.73 8.19
C GLY A 2 0.25 5.53 9.48
N HIS A 3 1.57 5.41 9.36
CA HIS A 3 2.47 5.21 10.50
C HIS A 3 3.18 6.53 10.84
N ALA A 4 3.09 6.98 12.09
CA ALA A 4 3.62 8.29 12.50
C ALA A 4 5.14 8.41 12.26
N VAL A 5 5.90 7.36 12.57
CA VAL A 5 7.36 7.31 12.33
C VAL A 5 7.70 7.37 10.84
N ALA A 6 7.02 6.61 9.97
CA ALA A 6 7.25 6.66 8.52
C ALA A 6 6.92 8.05 7.94
N TYR A 7 5.85 8.70 8.43
CA TYR A 7 5.50 10.06 8.05
C TYR A 7 6.56 11.08 8.49
N ALA A 8 7.04 10.99 9.74
CA ALA A 8 8.09 11.85 10.25
C ALA A 8 9.41 11.68 9.47
N LEU A 9 9.79 10.44 9.14
CA LEU A 9 10.93 10.15 8.29
C LEU A 9 10.77 10.80 6.91
N ALA A 10 9.65 10.58 6.23
CA ALA A 10 9.39 11.17 4.92
C ALA A 10 9.38 12.71 4.94
N LYS A 11 8.99 13.33 6.07
CA LYS A 11 9.07 14.79 6.26
C LYS A 11 10.49 15.28 6.50
N ALA A 12 11.33 14.48 7.15
CA ALA A 12 12.72 14.81 7.42
C ALA A 12 13.62 14.64 6.18
N VAL A 13 13.28 13.71 5.30
CA VAL A 13 13.95 13.53 4.02
C VAL A 13 13.56 14.69 3.09
N ASN A 14 14.54 15.42 2.57
CA ASN A 14 14.32 16.52 1.62
C ASN A 14 14.03 15.98 0.19
N GLY A 15 13.10 15.03 0.08
CA GLY A 15 12.80 14.30 -1.15
C GLY A 15 11.88 13.08 -0.93
N PRO A 16 11.46 12.40 -2.01
CA PRO A 16 10.66 11.18 -1.92
C PRO A 16 11.45 10.02 -1.30
N VAL A 17 10.77 9.16 -0.55
CA VAL A 17 11.31 7.91 -0.01
C VAL A 17 10.68 6.74 -0.76
N THR A 18 11.51 5.92 -1.40
CA THR A 18 11.08 4.68 -2.06
C THR A 18 11.38 3.48 -1.16
N GLY A 19 10.47 2.51 -1.10
CA GLY A 19 10.71 1.28 -0.35
C GLY A 19 9.73 0.17 -0.75
N THR A 20 10.21 -1.07 -0.67
CA THR A 20 9.39 -2.29 -0.72
C THR A 20 9.21 -2.84 0.68
N SER A 21 8.52 -3.98 0.82
CA SER A 21 8.55 -4.72 2.08
C SER A 21 9.99 -5.17 2.39
N ALA A 22 10.38 -5.09 3.66
CA ALA A 22 11.73 -5.41 4.14
C ALA A 22 11.89 -6.92 4.31
N ASN A 23 11.95 -7.64 3.19
CA ASN A 23 12.12 -9.09 3.16
C ASN A 23 12.83 -9.53 1.88
N LEU A 24 13.33 -10.76 1.89
CA LEU A 24 13.82 -11.41 0.67
C LEU A 24 12.67 -11.63 -0.32
N ALA A 25 12.98 -11.56 -1.61
CA ALA A 25 12.00 -11.82 -2.66
C ALA A 25 11.33 -13.20 -2.47
N GLY A 26 10.02 -13.26 -2.67
CA GLY A 26 9.21 -14.47 -2.48
C GLY A 26 8.92 -14.85 -1.02
N HIS A 27 9.51 -14.16 -0.04
CA HIS A 27 9.24 -14.41 1.38
C HIS A 27 8.17 -13.45 1.92
N GLY A 28 7.55 -13.83 3.04
CA GLY A 28 6.63 -12.95 3.76
C GLY A 28 7.36 -11.73 4.34
N GLY A 29 6.65 -10.61 4.42
CA GLY A 29 7.12 -9.47 5.22
C GLY A 29 7.05 -9.78 6.71
N CYS A 30 7.78 -9.03 7.52
CA CYS A 30 7.73 -9.12 8.97
C CYS A 30 7.08 -7.88 9.61
N SER A 31 6.73 -8.01 10.88
CA SER A 31 6.15 -6.92 11.68
C SER A 31 7.06 -6.46 12.82
N GLN A 32 8.16 -7.18 13.06
CA GLN A 32 9.14 -6.89 14.10
C GLN A 32 10.58 -7.13 13.60
N ILE A 33 11.54 -6.41 14.17
CA ILE A 33 12.96 -6.57 13.79
C ILE A 33 13.49 -7.98 14.03
N PRO A 34 13.18 -8.69 15.15
CA PRO A 34 13.66 -10.05 15.35
C PRO A 34 13.18 -11.08 14.31
N GLU A 35 12.12 -10.76 13.57
CA GLU A 35 11.55 -11.60 12.52
C GLU A 35 12.21 -11.36 11.16
N LEU A 36 13.08 -10.36 11.02
CA LEU A 36 13.82 -10.11 9.78
C LEU A 36 14.79 -11.25 9.50
N ASP A 37 14.85 -11.64 8.23
CA ASP A 37 15.94 -12.48 7.74
C ASP A 37 17.29 -11.78 8.01
N SER A 38 18.28 -12.52 8.49
CA SER A 38 19.62 -11.98 8.78
C SER A 38 20.23 -11.24 7.59
N GLN A 39 19.99 -11.70 6.36
CA GLN A 39 20.50 -11.05 5.15
C GLN A 39 19.87 -9.67 4.93
N VAL A 40 18.61 -9.49 5.32
CA VAL A 40 17.92 -8.20 5.22
C VAL A 40 18.27 -7.31 6.41
N ARG A 41 18.43 -7.90 7.61
CA ARG A 41 18.79 -7.18 8.82
C ARG A 41 20.22 -6.62 8.76
N ASP A 42 21.15 -7.37 8.18
CA ASP A 42 22.57 -7.06 8.25
C ASP A 42 23.06 -6.27 7.01
N ALA A 43 22.20 -6.05 6.01
CA ALA A 43 22.53 -5.31 4.78
C ALA A 43 22.44 -3.76 4.83
N PRO A 44 21.48 -3.12 5.52
CA PRO A 44 21.29 -1.67 5.45
C PRO A 44 22.24 -0.92 6.39
N ASP A 45 22.53 0.34 6.05
CA ASP A 45 23.30 1.26 6.92
C ASP A 45 22.55 1.62 8.22
N LEU A 46 21.21 1.51 8.20
CA LEU A 46 20.35 1.89 9.32
C LEU A 46 19.09 1.00 9.36
N ILE A 47 18.72 0.59 10.57
CA ILE A 47 17.39 0.08 10.90
C ILE A 47 16.69 1.08 11.82
N LEU A 48 15.49 1.50 11.44
CA LEU A 48 14.66 2.37 12.27
C LEU A 48 13.61 1.53 13.02
N ASP A 49 13.86 1.29 14.30
CA ASP A 49 12.92 0.57 15.17
C ASP A 49 11.78 1.50 15.63
N ALA A 50 10.56 1.20 15.20
CA ALA A 50 9.35 1.90 15.60
C ALA A 50 8.46 1.06 16.54
N GLY A 51 8.99 -0.05 17.07
CA GLY A 51 8.26 -1.06 17.81
C GLY A 51 7.45 -2.01 16.91
N PRO A 52 6.64 -2.90 17.53
CA PRO A 52 5.82 -3.87 16.80
C PRO A 52 4.81 -3.18 15.87
N LEU A 53 4.84 -3.55 14.60
CA LEU A 53 3.92 -3.03 13.60
C LEU A 53 2.60 -3.82 13.64
N LYS A 54 1.49 -3.17 13.26
CA LYS A 54 0.17 -3.83 13.13
C LYS A 54 0.19 -5.06 12.21
N GLY A 55 1.14 -5.12 11.27
CA GLY A 55 1.22 -6.16 10.25
C GLY A 55 0.07 -6.11 9.24
N GLY A 56 -0.02 -7.15 8.41
CA GLY A 56 -1.10 -7.35 7.43
C GLY A 56 -0.62 -7.42 5.97
N ILE A 57 -1.58 -7.52 5.05
CA ILE A 57 -1.39 -7.80 3.61
C ILE A 57 -0.87 -6.60 2.77
N GLY A 58 -0.33 -5.57 3.42
CA GLY A 58 0.20 -4.36 2.77
C GLY A 58 -0.87 -3.40 2.23
N SER A 59 -0.45 -2.40 1.46
CA SER A 59 -1.35 -1.40 0.86
C SER A 59 -2.21 -1.97 -0.27
N THR A 60 -3.38 -1.41 -0.48
CA THR A 60 -4.16 -1.61 -1.71
C THR A 60 -3.57 -0.74 -2.81
N VAL A 61 -3.39 -1.27 -4.02
CA VAL A 61 -2.83 -0.57 -5.17
C VAL A 61 -3.89 -0.44 -6.25
N ILE A 62 -4.12 0.79 -6.71
CA ILE A 62 -5.13 1.12 -7.70
C ILE A 62 -4.44 1.79 -8.89
N ASP A 63 -4.69 1.29 -10.09
CA ASP A 63 -4.38 2.00 -11.33
C ASP A 63 -5.48 3.03 -11.61
N VAL A 64 -5.10 4.30 -11.67
CA VAL A 64 -5.98 5.44 -11.98
C VAL A 64 -5.57 6.15 -13.27
N THR A 65 -4.77 5.50 -14.12
CA THR A 65 -4.31 6.07 -15.40
C THR A 65 -5.38 6.03 -16.50
N GLY A 66 -6.39 5.16 -16.36
CA GLY A 66 -7.49 5.02 -17.31
C GLY A 66 -8.78 5.73 -16.91
N GLU A 67 -9.79 5.68 -17.79
CA GLU A 67 -11.13 6.20 -17.53
C GLU A 67 -11.86 5.46 -16.38
N ILE A 68 -11.41 4.26 -15.99
CA ILE A 68 -11.97 3.46 -14.90
C ILE A 68 -10.81 2.97 -14.02
N PRO A 69 -10.85 3.21 -12.69
CA PRO A 69 -9.86 2.68 -11.76
C PRO A 69 -9.88 1.16 -11.73
N LYS A 70 -8.70 0.56 -11.59
CA LYS A 70 -8.55 -0.89 -11.47
C LYS A 70 -7.77 -1.24 -10.22
N ILE A 71 -8.27 -2.19 -9.43
CA ILE A 71 -7.48 -2.74 -8.33
C ILE A 71 -6.38 -3.62 -8.94
N LEU A 72 -5.13 -3.19 -8.78
CA LEU A 72 -3.96 -3.97 -9.18
C LEU A 72 -3.54 -4.97 -8.11
N ARG A 73 -3.77 -4.60 -6.84
CA ARG A 73 -3.49 -5.46 -5.68
C ARG A 73 -4.42 -5.10 -4.54
N GLU A 74 -5.18 -6.08 -4.06
CA GLU A 74 -5.98 -5.93 -2.84
C GLU A 74 -5.05 -5.89 -1.62
N GLY A 75 -5.35 -4.99 -0.68
CA GLY A 75 -4.57 -4.79 0.53
C GLY A 75 -5.44 -4.42 1.72
N ILE A 76 -4.87 -3.73 2.70
CA ILE A 76 -5.55 -3.42 3.96
C ILE A 76 -6.78 -2.49 3.82
N VAL A 77 -6.92 -1.80 2.69
CA VAL A 77 -8.09 -0.98 2.40
C VAL A 77 -8.96 -1.76 1.41
N PRO A 78 -10.13 -2.27 1.83
CA PRO A 78 -10.96 -3.08 0.97
C PRO A 78 -11.42 -2.37 -0.30
N GLU A 79 -11.48 -3.10 -1.42
CA GLU A 79 -12.04 -2.63 -2.69
C GLU A 79 -13.40 -1.94 -2.52
N LYS A 80 -14.30 -2.56 -1.74
CA LYS A 80 -15.65 -2.02 -1.48
C LYS A 80 -15.63 -0.62 -0.86
N ASP A 81 -14.66 -0.33 0.00
CA ASP A 81 -14.57 0.94 0.72
C ASP A 81 -14.06 2.04 -0.22
N ILE A 82 -13.16 1.67 -1.15
CA ILE A 82 -12.66 2.53 -2.22
C ILE A 82 -13.79 2.90 -3.19
N PHE A 83 -14.52 1.92 -3.73
CA PHE A 83 -15.58 2.19 -4.70
C PHE A 83 -16.79 2.90 -4.10
N ALA A 84 -17.07 2.71 -2.81
CA ALA A 84 -18.06 3.52 -2.10
C ALA A 84 -17.72 5.02 -2.13
N VAL A 85 -16.44 5.38 -2.05
CA VAL A 85 -15.97 6.77 -2.15
C VAL A 85 -16.19 7.30 -3.58
N PHE A 86 -15.84 6.55 -4.62
CA PHE A 86 -16.08 6.99 -6.00
C PHE A 86 -17.57 7.24 -6.29
N LYS A 87 -18.46 6.35 -5.81
CA LYS A 87 -19.92 6.52 -5.89
C LYS A 87 -20.38 7.78 -5.16
N LYS A 88 -19.88 8.01 -3.94
CA LYS A 88 -20.22 9.19 -3.12
C LYS A 88 -19.89 10.51 -3.81
N TYR A 89 -18.74 10.60 -4.47
CA TYR A 89 -18.30 11.83 -5.15
C TYR A 89 -18.78 11.94 -6.60
N SER A 90 -19.71 11.08 -7.04
CA SER A 90 -20.24 11.05 -8.41
C SER A 90 -19.13 11.02 -9.48
N ILE A 91 -18.01 10.35 -9.17
CA ILE A 91 -16.93 10.15 -10.12
C ILE A 91 -17.42 9.04 -11.07
N ASN A 92 -17.99 9.47 -12.20
CA ASN A 92 -18.52 8.57 -13.21
C ASN A 92 -17.39 8.08 -14.10
N PHE A 93 -17.18 6.78 -14.13
CA PHE A 93 -16.25 6.13 -15.03
C PHE A 93 -17.02 5.61 -16.25
N VAL A 94 -16.58 5.97 -17.45
CA VAL A 94 -17.23 5.54 -18.70
C VAL A 94 -16.49 4.33 -19.23
N ASP A 95 -17.11 3.15 -19.16
CA ASP A 95 -16.57 1.98 -19.86
C ASP A 95 -17.06 1.92 -21.30
N LYS A 96 -16.17 2.19 -22.26
CA LYS A 96 -16.49 2.07 -23.70
C LYS A 96 -16.35 0.64 -24.23
N ARG A 97 -15.85 -0.33 -23.45
CA ARG A 97 -15.52 -1.69 -23.90
C ARG A 97 -16.29 -2.80 -23.19
N PHE A 98 -16.83 -2.57 -22.00
CA PHE A 98 -17.68 -3.53 -21.30
C PHE A 98 -18.92 -2.87 -20.69
N LYS A 99 -20.11 -3.35 -21.07
CA LYS A 99 -21.37 -2.96 -20.43
C LYS A 99 -21.48 -3.60 -19.03
N PHE A 100 -20.67 -3.18 -18.08
CA PHE A 100 -21.01 -3.36 -16.67
C PHE A 100 -21.59 -2.06 -16.15
N LYS A 101 -22.93 -1.98 -16.20
CA LYS A 101 -23.64 -1.05 -15.34
C LYS A 101 -23.46 -1.56 -13.91
N TYR A 102 -22.76 -0.81 -13.06
CA TYR A 102 -23.06 -0.85 -11.63
C TYR A 102 -24.47 -0.28 -11.46
N ARG A 103 -25.47 -1.15 -11.64
CA ARG A 103 -26.82 -0.94 -11.16
C ARG A 103 -27.03 -1.94 -10.02
N ASP A 104 -27.62 -1.42 -8.95
CA ASP A 104 -28.04 -2.19 -7.78
C ASP A 104 -28.91 -3.40 -8.18
#